data_AF-A0A8T2SN43-F1
#
_entry.id   AF-A0A8T2SN43-F1
#
_cell.length_a   1.000
_cell.length_b   1.000
_cell.length_c   1.000
_cell.angle_alpha   90.00
_cell.angle_beta   90.00
_cell.angle_gamma   90.00
#
_symmetry.space_group_name_H-M   'P 1'
#
loop_
_entity.id
_entity.type
_entity.pdbx_description
1 polymer ?
#
loop_
_entity_poly.entity_id
_entity_poly.type
_entity_poly.pdbx_seq_one_letter_code
_entity_poly.pdbx_strand_id
1 'polypeptide(L)'
;MFKGTWAKFLCESGRDREKGSPMLLILCSSATRCVDILKGLMSFTKTCKPAKLFAKHIKVEEQVKALEDCVNIAVGTPNRVKKLIDIGALGLGSLKVVIFDMQKDAKGFTIFTIPQVKEDLLELCKSHLHECFLHQQSKICLY
;
A
#
# COMPACT_ATOMS: atom_id res chain seq x y z
N MET A 1 0.40 3.73 26.44
CA MET A 1 1.72 3.53 25.81
C MET A 1 1.64 2.29 24.89
N PHE A 2 1.17 2.44 23.65
CA PHE A 2 0.87 1.33 22.70
C PHE A 2 2.11 0.85 21.90
N LYS A 3 3.27 0.76 22.56
CA LYS A 3 4.51 0.30 21.93
C LYS A 3 4.72 -1.17 22.27
N GLY A 4 4.35 -2.09 21.38
CA GLY A 4 4.69 -3.50 21.59
C GLY A 4 4.20 -4.43 20.49
N THR A 5 2.91 -4.42 20.17
CA THR A 5 2.32 -5.51 19.38
C THR A 5 2.42 -5.33 17.86
N TRP A 6 2.26 -4.10 17.37
CA TRP A 6 2.22 -3.85 15.92
C TRP A 6 3.61 -3.82 15.28
N ALA A 7 4.64 -3.33 15.97
CA ALA A 7 6.00 -3.26 15.45
C ALA A 7 6.59 -4.65 15.28
N LYS A 8 6.30 -5.57 16.21
CA LYS A 8 6.63 -6.98 16.07
C LYS A 8 6.02 -7.57 14.80
N PHE A 9 4.71 -7.34 14.64
CA PHE A 9 3.95 -7.86 13.51
C PHE A 9 4.44 -7.28 12.16
N LEU A 10 4.57 -5.95 12.05
CA LEU A 10 4.90 -5.25 10.81
C LEU A 10 6.41 -5.17 10.50
N CYS A 11 7.28 -5.21 11.50
CA CYS A 11 8.72 -4.94 11.32
C CYS A 11 9.63 -6.14 11.64
N GLU A 12 9.17 -7.20 12.31
CA GLU A 12 9.97 -8.43 12.46
C GLU A 12 9.76 -9.37 11.27
N SER A 13 10.75 -9.39 10.39
CA SER A 13 10.81 -10.27 9.22
C SER A 13 11.27 -11.66 9.65
N GLY A 14 10.35 -12.61 9.77
CA GLY A 14 10.71 -14.03 9.72
C GLY A 14 11.20 -14.38 8.31
N ARG A 15 12.13 -15.35 8.19
CA ARG A 15 12.73 -15.77 6.91
C ARG A 15 11.76 -16.44 5.92
N ASP A 16 10.48 -16.56 6.29
CA ASP A 16 9.46 -17.36 5.61
C ASP A 16 8.30 -16.50 5.07
N ARG A 17 8.53 -15.19 4.87
CA ARG A 17 7.51 -14.30 4.32
C ARG A 17 7.51 -14.33 2.79
N GLU A 18 6.30 -14.27 2.24
CA GLU A 18 6.08 -14.16 0.80
C GLU A 18 6.70 -12.85 0.27
N LYS A 19 7.53 -12.97 -0.77
CA LYS A 19 8.16 -11.84 -1.44
C LYS A 19 7.10 -10.98 -2.13
N GLY A 20 7.30 -9.66 -2.14
CA GLY A 20 6.38 -8.76 -2.83
C GLY A 20 4.94 -8.77 -2.32
N SER A 21 4.66 -9.31 -1.11
CA SER A 21 3.30 -9.34 -0.55
C SER A 21 3.19 -8.55 0.77
N PRO A 22 2.71 -7.30 0.72
CA PRO A 22 2.58 -6.46 1.91
C PRO A 22 1.43 -6.90 2.81
N MET A 23 1.64 -6.79 4.12
CA MET A 23 0.57 -6.96 5.10
C MET A 23 -0.27 -5.69 5.27
N LEU A 24 0.37 -4.52 5.12
CA LEU A 24 -0.26 -3.21 5.19
C LEU A 24 -0.08 -2.48 3.86
N LEU A 25 -1.19 -2.19 3.19
CA LEU A 25 -1.24 -1.38 1.99
C LEU A 25 -1.95 -0.06 2.28
N ILE A 26 -1.27 1.07 2.04
CA ILE A 26 -1.85 2.41 2.16
C ILE A 26 -2.00 3.00 0.76
N LEU A 27 -3.25 3.29 0.39
CA LEU A 27 -3.62 3.89 -0.89
C LEU A 27 -3.87 5.38 -0.70
N CYS A 28 -3.14 6.20 -1.44
CA CYS A 28 -3.24 7.65 -1.38
C CYS A 28 -3.74 8.23 -2.70
N SER A 29 -4.29 9.45 -2.63
CA SER A 29 -4.80 10.18 -3.79
C SER A 29 -3.72 10.63 -4.79
N SER A 30 -2.46 10.73 -4.36
CA SER A 30 -1.37 11.25 -5.19
C SER A 30 0.01 10.79 -4.72
N ALA A 31 0.99 10.86 -5.61
CA ALA A 31 2.39 10.56 -5.28
C ALA A 31 2.98 11.50 -4.22
N THR A 32 2.59 12.78 -4.21
CA THR A 32 2.98 13.74 -3.17
C THR A 32 2.44 13.30 -1.81
N ARG A 33 1.17 12.90 -1.75
CA ARG A 33 0.57 12.41 -0.52
C ARG A 33 1.23 11.11 -0.03
N CYS A 34 1.56 10.18 -0.92
CA CYS A 34 2.35 8.99 -0.57
C CYS A 34 3.67 9.37 0.11
N VAL A 35 4.38 10.39 -0.39
CA VAL A 35 5.65 10.84 0.20
C VAL A 35 5.44 11.36 1.62
N ASP A 36 4.35 12.08 1.89
CA ASP A 36 4.06 12.61 3.23
C ASP A 36 3.73 11.49 4.21
N ILE A 37 2.94 10.49 3.80
CA ILE A 37 2.70 9.28 4.59
C ILE A 37 4.02 8.57 4.90
N LEU A 38 4.88 8.38 3.89
CA LEU A 38 6.18 7.74 4.07
C LEU A 38 7.06 8.49 5.07
N LYS A 39 7.07 9.83 5.04
CA LYS A 39 7.79 10.65 6.02
C LYS A 39 7.27 10.43 7.44
N GLY A 40 5.95 10.36 7.61
CA GLY A 40 5.32 10.04 8.89
C GLY A 40 5.68 8.65 9.40
N LEU A 41 5.82 7.67 8.50
CA LEU A 41 6.17 6.29 8.83
C LEU A 41 7.64 6.09 9.22
N MET A 42 8.57 6.93 8.74
CA MET A 42 10.01 6.73 8.92
C MET A 42 10.44 6.54 10.40
N SER A 43 9.78 7.21 11.34
CA SER A 43 10.09 7.08 12.78
C SER A 43 9.70 5.71 13.36
N PHE A 44 8.74 5.04 12.73
CA PHE A 44 8.14 3.77 13.14
C PHE A 44 8.73 2.56 12.40
N THR A 45 9.30 2.78 11.21
CA THR A 45 9.67 1.71 10.28
C THR A 45 11.18 1.65 10.01
N LYS A 46 12.01 1.98 11.00
CA LYS A 46 13.49 2.04 10.87
C LYS A 46 14.12 0.75 10.35
N THR A 47 13.57 -0.40 10.73
CA THR A 47 14.06 -1.74 10.35
C THR A 47 13.30 -2.36 9.17
N CYS A 48 12.20 -1.75 8.73
CA CYS A 48 11.33 -2.27 7.67
C CYS A 48 10.92 -1.13 6.75
N LYS A 49 11.72 -0.84 5.73
CA LYS A 49 11.42 0.29 4.82
C LYS A 49 10.15 0.01 4.02
N PRO A 50 9.15 0.91 4.03
CA PRO A 50 7.95 0.71 3.21
C PRO A 50 8.27 0.78 1.71
N ALA A 51 7.63 -0.09 0.93
CA ALA A 51 7.71 -0.04 -0.53
C ALA A 51 6.94 1.17 -1.08
N LYS A 52 7.51 1.78 -2.12
CA LYS A 52 6.96 2.96 -2.80
C LYS A 52 6.29 2.54 -4.09
N LEU A 53 4.97 2.52 -4.12
CA LEU A 53 4.17 2.03 -5.25
C LEU A 53 3.44 3.18 -5.96
N PHE A 54 4.17 4.22 -6.38
CA PHE A 54 3.62 5.38 -7.10
C PHE A 54 4.62 5.95 -8.13
N ALA A 55 4.10 6.71 -9.09
CA ALA A 55 4.86 7.27 -10.20
C ALA A 55 5.53 8.61 -9.85
N LYS A 56 6.67 8.60 -9.13
CA LYS A 56 7.47 9.81 -8.89
C LYS A 56 8.95 9.46 -8.86
N HIS A 57 9.59 9.65 -10.02
CA HIS A 57 11.00 9.32 -10.25
C HIS A 57 11.36 7.84 -9.97
N ILE A 58 10.39 6.92 -10.08
CA ILE A 58 10.61 5.48 -9.95
C ILE A 58 9.84 4.77 -11.07
N LYS A 59 10.57 4.00 -11.88
CA LYS A 59 10.00 3.22 -12.98
C LYS A 59 9.34 1.94 -12.47
N VAL A 60 8.50 1.31 -13.30
CA VAL A 60 7.82 0.07 -12.90
C VAL A 60 8.85 -1.04 -12.68
N GLU A 61 9.85 -1.13 -13.55
CA GLU A 61 10.88 -2.17 -13.52
C GLU A 61 11.74 -2.07 -12.25
N GLU A 62 11.97 -0.85 -11.75
CA GLU A 62 12.66 -0.63 -10.47
C GLU A 62 11.82 -1.09 -9.28
N GLN A 63 10.49 -0.93 -9.35
CA GLN A 63 9.58 -1.44 -8.32
C GLN A 63 9.47 -2.96 -8.35
N VAL A 64 9.45 -3.56 -9.54
CA VAL A 64 9.48 -5.03 -9.69
C VAL A 64 10.70 -5.59 -8.98
N LYS A 65 11.90 -5.05 -9.24
CA LYS A 65 13.13 -5.46 -8.56
C LYS A 65 13.05 -5.28 -7.04
N ALA A 66 12.49 -4.16 -6.56
CA ALA A 66 12.33 -3.92 -5.13
C ALA A 66 11.31 -4.87 -4.45
N LEU A 67 10.38 -5.45 -5.22
CA LEU A 67 9.38 -6.40 -4.74
C LEU A 67 9.86 -7.86 -4.79
N GLU A 68 11.05 -8.13 -5.33
CA GLU A 68 11.71 -9.45 -5.20
C GLU A 68 12.14 -9.75 -3.74
N ASP A 69 12.14 -8.72 -2.89
CA ASP A 69 12.38 -8.82 -1.45
C ASP A 69 11.07 -8.87 -0.64
N CYS A 70 11.18 -9.23 0.64
CA CYS A 70 10.05 -9.17 1.57
C CYS A 70 9.66 -7.71 1.84
N VAL A 71 8.39 -7.38 1.61
CA VAL A 71 7.81 -6.06 1.88
C VAL A 71 6.65 -6.23 2.83
N ASN A 72 6.69 -5.61 4.01
CA ASN A 72 5.57 -5.70 4.97
C ASN A 72 4.60 -4.51 4.87
N ILE A 73 5.10 -3.34 4.46
CA ILE A 73 4.35 -2.10 4.33
C ILE A 73 4.55 -1.57 2.92
N ALA A 74 3.46 -1.22 2.25
CA ALA A 74 3.48 -0.58 0.94
C ALA A 74 2.61 0.69 0.95
N VAL A 75 3.09 1.74 0.31
CA VAL A 75 2.35 3.00 0.13
C VAL A 75 2.32 3.33 -1.35
N GLY A 76 1.13 3.54 -1.91
CA GLY A 76 0.97 3.67 -3.36
C GLY A 76 -0.24 4.44 -3.81
N THR A 77 -0.28 4.72 -5.12
CA THR A 77 -1.48 5.22 -5.80
C THR A 77 -2.23 4.04 -6.42
N PRO A 78 -3.58 4.09 -6.53
CA PRO A 78 -4.37 2.96 -7.02
C PRO A 78 -3.90 2.44 -8.39
N ASN A 79 -3.68 3.35 -9.35
CA ASN A 79 -3.18 3.02 -10.68
C ASN A 79 -1.89 2.19 -10.67
N ARG A 80 -0.91 2.60 -9.86
CA ARG A 80 0.40 1.93 -9.83
C ARG A 80 0.35 0.61 -9.08
N VAL A 81 -0.41 0.56 -7.98
CA VAL A 81 -0.63 -0.69 -7.24
C VAL A 81 -1.30 -1.72 -8.13
N LYS A 82 -2.38 -1.35 -8.82
CA LYS A 82 -3.05 -2.22 -9.79
C LYS A 82 -2.09 -2.74 -10.85
N LYS A 83 -1.32 -1.86 -11.49
CA LYS A 83 -0.34 -2.26 -12.51
C LYS A 83 0.67 -3.29 -12.00
N LEU A 84 1.14 -3.16 -10.76
CA LEU A 84 2.10 -4.09 -10.18
C LEU A 84 1.48 -5.46 -9.83
N ILE A 85 0.19 -5.48 -9.47
CA ILE A 85 -0.56 -6.74 -9.27
C ILE A 85 -0.82 -7.41 -10.63
N ASP A 86 -1.26 -6.64 -11.65
CA ASP A 86 -1.58 -7.14 -12.98
C ASP A 86 -0.38 -7.86 -13.65
N ILE A 87 0.85 -7.40 -13.40
CA ILE A 87 2.08 -8.02 -13.92
C ILE A 87 2.67 -9.09 -12.99
N GLY A 88 1.99 -9.42 -11.89
CA GLY A 88 2.43 -10.45 -10.92
C GLY A 88 3.59 -10.04 -10.01
N ALA A 89 3.97 -8.76 -9.97
CA ALA A 89 5.08 -8.28 -9.14
C ALA A 89 4.66 -8.00 -7.68
N LEU A 90 3.38 -7.65 -7.46
CA LEU A 90 2.83 -7.42 -6.12
C LEU A 90 1.77 -8.50 -5.82
N GLY A 91 2.05 -9.34 -4.82
CA GLY A 91 1.11 -10.35 -4.33
C GLY A 91 0.23 -9.82 -3.19
N LEU A 92 -0.98 -10.37 -3.04
CA LEU A 92 -1.91 -9.99 -1.95
C LEU A 92 -2.10 -11.10 -0.90
N GLY A 93 -1.39 -12.23 -0.99
CA GLY A 93 -1.56 -13.39 -0.11
C GLY A 93 -1.31 -13.08 1.38
N SER A 94 -0.42 -12.13 1.66
CA SER A 94 -0.11 -11.69 3.03
C SER A 94 -0.91 -10.46 3.49
N LEU A 95 -1.79 -9.90 2.65
CA LEU A 95 -2.50 -8.65 2.95
C LEU A 95 -3.47 -8.82 4.13
N LYS A 96 -3.32 -7.94 5.13
CA LYS A 96 -4.16 -7.92 6.35
C LYS A 96 -4.88 -6.59 6.56
N VAL A 97 -4.33 -5.49 6.06
CA VAL A 97 -4.92 -4.17 6.23
C VAL A 97 -4.76 -3.35 4.96
N VAL A 98 -5.87 -2.78 4.51
CA VAL A 98 -5.90 -1.75 3.47
C VAL A 98 -6.37 -0.44 4.10
N ILE A 99 -5.55 0.60 4.00
CA ILE A 99 -5.90 1.95 4.42
C ILE A 99 -6.15 2.80 3.19
N PHE A 100 -7.34 3.40 3.11
CA PHE A 100 -7.63 4.45 2.14
C PHE A 100 -7.41 5.80 2.83
N ASP A 101 -6.42 6.56 2.35
CA ASP A 101 -6.11 7.90 2.85
C ASP A 101 -7.16 8.90 2.35
N MET A 102 -7.97 9.39 3.29
CA MET A 102 -9.07 10.33 3.14
C MET A 102 -8.63 11.79 3.21
N GLN A 103 -7.32 12.05 3.33
CA GLN A 103 -6.79 13.40 3.35
C GLN A 103 -7.28 14.19 2.14
N LYS A 104 -7.96 15.31 2.41
CA LYS A 104 -8.39 16.25 1.39
C LYS A 104 -7.21 16.99 0.79
N ASP A 105 -7.19 17.12 -0.53
CA ASP A 105 -6.28 18.01 -1.24
C ASP A 105 -6.67 19.49 -1.04
N ALA A 106 -5.90 20.40 -1.64
CA ALA A 106 -6.17 21.84 -1.57
C ALA A 106 -7.54 22.26 -2.16
N LYS A 107 -8.17 21.41 -2.96
CA LYS A 107 -9.50 21.61 -3.56
C LYS A 107 -10.61 20.90 -2.78
N GLY A 108 -10.28 20.25 -1.67
CA GLY A 108 -11.23 19.52 -0.84
C GLY A 108 -11.54 18.10 -1.31
N PHE A 109 -10.83 17.58 -2.32
CA PHE A 109 -11.06 16.24 -2.86
C PHE A 109 -10.26 15.17 -2.12
N THR A 110 -10.86 13.99 -1.97
CA THR A 110 -10.25 12.77 -1.39
C THR A 110 -9.95 11.75 -2.49
N ILE A 111 -9.34 10.62 -2.11
CA ILE A 111 -9.12 9.49 -3.01
C ILE A 111 -10.41 8.97 -3.69
N PHE A 112 -11.58 9.17 -3.07
CA PHE A 112 -12.88 8.76 -3.60
C PHE A 112 -13.58 9.80 -4.50
N THR A 113 -13.08 11.04 -4.54
CA THR A 113 -13.77 12.14 -5.24
C THR A 113 -12.97 12.73 -6.39
N ILE A 114 -11.66 12.50 -6.46
CA ILE A 114 -10.88 12.85 -7.66
C ILE A 114 -11.26 11.87 -8.78
N PRO A 115 -11.83 12.30 -9.92
CA PRO A 115 -12.44 11.40 -10.89
C PRO A 115 -11.54 10.25 -11.37
N GLN A 116 -10.35 10.57 -11.89
CA GLN A 116 -9.41 9.56 -12.38
C GLN A 116 -8.96 8.59 -11.29
N VAL A 117 -8.62 9.12 -10.11
CA VAL A 117 -8.15 8.30 -8.98
C VAL A 117 -9.26 7.40 -8.46
N LYS A 118 -10.49 7.90 -8.43
CA LYS A 118 -11.67 7.12 -8.06
C LYS A 118 -11.89 5.97 -9.04
N GLU A 119 -11.76 6.22 -10.34
CA GLU A 119 -11.87 5.18 -11.36
C GLU A 119 -10.81 4.09 -11.17
N ASP A 120 -9.53 4.48 -11.04
CA ASP A 120 -8.43 3.55 -10.77
C ASP A 120 -8.65 2.76 -9.47
N LEU A 121 -9.18 3.42 -8.43
CA LEU A 121 -9.48 2.81 -7.13
C LEU A 121 -10.62 1.79 -7.23
N LEU A 122 -11.69 2.13 -7.94
CA LEU A 122 -12.82 1.22 -8.14
C LEU A 122 -12.40 0.02 -8.97
N GLU A 123 -11.56 0.22 -9.99
CA GLU A 123 -11.02 -0.88 -10.80
C GLU A 123 -10.15 -1.81 -9.94
N LEU A 124 -9.19 -1.26 -9.19
CA LEU A 124 -8.36 -2.03 -8.24
C LEU A 124 -9.19 -2.81 -7.22
N CYS A 125 -10.22 -2.17 -6.66
CA CYS A 125 -11.11 -2.82 -5.70
C CYS A 125 -11.85 -3.99 -6.34
N LYS A 126 -12.40 -3.81 -7.54
CA LYS A 126 -13.18 -4.85 -8.23
C LYS A 126 -12.32 -6.01 -8.71
N SER A 127 -11.13 -5.74 -9.25
CA SER A 127 -10.30 -6.76 -9.87
C SER A 127 -9.46 -7.57 -8.88
N HIS A 128 -9.01 -6.94 -7.78
CA HIS A 128 -7.99 -7.55 -6.92
C HIS A 128 -8.35 -7.57 -5.43
N LEU A 129 -8.94 -6.50 -4.91
CA LEU A 129 -9.18 -6.41 -3.46
C LEU A 129 -10.51 -7.05 -3.01
N HIS A 130 -11.47 -7.22 -3.92
CA HIS A 130 -12.80 -7.73 -3.60
C HIS A 130 -12.75 -9.10 -2.91
N GLU A 131 -11.98 -10.04 -3.46
CA GLU A 131 -11.81 -11.38 -2.88
C GLU A 131 -11.10 -11.32 -1.52
N CYS A 132 -10.05 -10.49 -1.39
CA CYS A 132 -9.37 -10.28 -0.12
C CYS A 132 -10.31 -9.77 0.99
N PHE A 133 -11.29 -8.94 0.62
CA PHE A 133 -12.29 -8.41 1.54
C PHE A 133 -13.38 -9.44 1.88
N LEU A 134 -13.86 -10.20 0.90
CA LEU A 134 -14.90 -11.22 1.11
C LEU A 134 -14.43 -12.35 2.02
N HIS A 135 -13.18 -12.79 1.86
CA HIS A 135 -12.62 -13.86 2.69
C HIS A 135 -12.21 -13.40 4.09
N GLN A 136 -12.55 -12.17 4.50
CA GLN A 136 -12.20 -11.53 5.80
C GLN A 136 -10.71 -11.62 6.17
N GLN A 137 -9.84 -11.80 5.17
CA GLN A 137 -8.40 -11.87 5.42
C GLN A 137 -7.82 -10.49 5.69
N SER A 138 -8.52 -9.43 5.25
CA SER A 138 -8.10 -8.04 5.34
C SER A 138 -9.12 -7.14 6.02
N LYS A 139 -8.64 -6.21 6.84
CA LYS A 139 -9.41 -5.10 7.42
C LYS A 139 -9.30 -3.86 6.54
N ILE A 140 -10.40 -3.12 6.40
CA ILE A 140 -10.43 -1.83 5.71
C ILE A 140 -10.42 -0.71 6.76
N CYS A 141 -9.58 0.30 6.55
CA CYS A 141 -9.58 1.52 7.34
C CYS A 141 -9.68 2.76 6.43
N LEU A 142 -10.48 3.73 6.86
CA LEU A 142 -10.54 5.06 6.28
C LEU A 142 -9.81 5.99 7.25
N TYR A 143 -8.77 6.68 6.79
CA TYR A 143 -7.93 7.54 7.63
C TYR A 143 -7.85 8.95 7.09
#